data_AF-A0A4Y1ZB15-F1
#
_entry.id   AF-A0A4Y1ZB15-F1
#
_cell.length_a   1.000
_cell.length_b   1.000
_cell.length_c   1.000
_cell.angle_alpha   90.00
_cell.angle_beta   90.00
_cell.angle_gamma   90.00
#
_symmetry.space_group_name_H-M   'P 1'
#
loop_
_entity.id
_entity.type
_entity.pdbx_description
1 polymer ?
#
loop_
_entity_poly.entity_id
_entity_poly.type
_entity_poly.pdbx_seq_one_letter_code
_entity_poly.pdbx_strand_id
1 'polypeptide(L)'
;MKPRAKNHPSSIFNNDGILREVLQSAINAEKIYGVNAQYLIAHAIWESGWGESSISKYKHNLFGYGAYDANPFNGAYYFPTYQEGIYYVAYKIRSNYLEENGPYYWKSPTLEGMNHYYATDNNWSNGIAGVMKSIKPFNTDYYASQPEMITSSVNNKKYGSAIPVGQPRP
;
A
#
# COMPACT_ATOMS: atom_id res chain seq x y z
N MET A 1 -19.66 -0.87 -11.82
CA MET A 1 -19.28 -2.29 -11.67
C MET A 1 -17.84 -2.44 -12.17
N LYS A 2 -16.83 -2.46 -11.27
CA LYS A 2 -15.41 -2.44 -11.69
C LYS A 2 -14.99 -3.85 -12.18
N PRO A 3 -14.31 -3.99 -13.34
CA PRO A 3 -14.10 -5.29 -13.97
C PRO A 3 -13.07 -6.15 -13.22
N ARG A 4 -13.26 -7.47 -13.26
CA ARG A 4 -12.32 -8.50 -12.79
C ARG A 4 -11.01 -8.47 -13.58
N ALA A 5 -9.91 -8.78 -12.89
CA ALA A 5 -8.54 -8.93 -13.41
C ALA A 5 -8.50 -9.57 -14.81
N LYS A 6 -8.35 -8.71 -15.83
CA LYS A 6 -7.85 -9.04 -17.16
C LYS A 6 -6.72 -8.04 -17.40
N ASN A 7 -5.66 -8.50 -18.06
CA ASN A 7 -4.46 -7.74 -18.41
C ASN A 7 -4.70 -6.23 -18.48
N HIS A 8 -3.98 -5.47 -17.63
CA HIS A 8 -4.05 -4.02 -17.53
C HIS A 8 -2.90 -3.44 -18.37
N PRO A 9 -3.05 -3.24 -19.69
CA PRO A 9 -1.93 -2.93 -20.59
C PRO A 9 -1.21 -1.62 -20.24
N SER A 10 -1.85 -0.72 -19.50
CA SER A 10 -1.29 0.58 -19.09
C SER A 10 -0.77 0.59 -17.65
N SER A 11 -0.76 -0.56 -16.99
CA SER A 11 -0.26 -0.75 -15.63
C SER A 11 1.25 -0.49 -15.57
N ILE A 12 1.68 0.25 -14.55
CA ILE A 12 3.12 0.44 -14.28
C ILE A 12 3.80 -0.90 -13.94
N PHE A 13 3.02 -1.89 -13.50
CA PHE A 13 3.53 -3.23 -13.22
C PHE A 13 3.91 -4.01 -14.50
N ASN A 14 3.61 -3.49 -15.69
CA ASN A 14 4.14 -4.03 -16.95
C ASN A 14 5.53 -3.49 -17.30
N ASN A 15 6.03 -2.48 -16.59
CA ASN A 15 7.40 -1.99 -16.72
C ASN A 15 8.29 -2.80 -15.77
N ASP A 16 9.21 -3.60 -16.33
CA ASP A 16 10.08 -4.48 -15.54
C ASP A 16 10.89 -3.74 -14.46
N GLY A 17 11.35 -2.52 -14.75
CA GLY A 17 12.10 -1.71 -13.80
C GLY A 17 11.25 -1.29 -12.60
N ILE A 18 10.06 -0.73 -12.87
CA ILE A 18 9.11 -0.29 -11.84
C ILE A 18 8.56 -1.49 -11.06
N LEU A 19 8.22 -2.58 -11.75
CA LEU A 19 7.76 -3.81 -11.13
C LEU A 19 8.81 -4.34 -10.13
N ARG A 20 10.08 -4.41 -10.55
CA ARG A 20 11.19 -4.82 -9.67
C ARG A 20 11.38 -3.87 -8.50
N GLU A 21 11.32 -2.55 -8.73
CA GLU A 21 11.38 -1.55 -7.66
C GLU A 21 10.29 -1.79 -6.62
N VAL A 22 9.03 -1.88 -7.05
CA VAL A 22 7.87 -2.02 -6.15
C VAL A 22 7.92 -3.34 -5.38
N LEU A 23 8.19 -4.46 -6.06
CA LEU A 23 8.30 -5.78 -5.41
C LEU A 23 9.44 -5.82 -4.39
N GLN A 24 10.63 -5.34 -4.77
CA GLN A 24 11.77 -5.32 -3.87
C GLN A 24 11.55 -4.38 -2.68
N SER A 25 10.88 -3.25 -2.90
CA SER A 25 10.51 -2.30 -1.86
C SER A 25 9.54 -2.94 -0.86
N ALA A 26 8.53 -3.69 -1.31
CA ALA A 26 7.61 -4.39 -0.41
C ALA A 26 8.32 -5.46 0.43
N ILE A 27 9.22 -6.25 -0.18
CA ILE A 27 10.02 -7.26 0.54
C ILE A 27 10.92 -6.61 1.59
N ASN A 28 11.55 -5.48 1.25
CA ASN A 28 12.40 -4.76 2.21
C ASN A 28 11.57 -4.13 3.33
N ALA A 29 10.41 -3.55 3.01
CA ALA A 29 9.48 -3.00 3.99
C ALA A 29 8.97 -4.07 4.97
N GLU A 30 8.72 -5.30 4.50
CA GLU A 30 8.40 -6.43 5.38
C GLU A 30 9.51 -6.70 6.39
N LYS A 31 10.77 -6.70 5.96
CA LYS A 31 11.91 -6.91 6.86
C LYS A 31 12.06 -5.77 7.87
N ILE A 32 11.88 -4.53 7.43
CA ILE A 32 12.15 -3.33 8.25
C ILE A 32 11.01 -2.99 9.22
N TYR A 33 9.77 -3.14 8.78
CA TYR A 33 8.55 -2.72 9.49
C TYR A 33 7.58 -3.87 9.80
N GLY A 34 7.90 -5.10 9.38
CA GLY A 34 7.14 -6.29 9.78
C GLY A 34 5.79 -6.35 9.11
N VAL A 35 5.58 -5.60 8.03
CA VAL A 35 4.31 -5.57 7.31
C VAL A 35 4.41 -6.48 6.11
N ASN A 36 3.55 -7.49 6.06
CA ASN A 36 3.57 -8.53 5.02
C ASN A 36 3.60 -7.92 3.60
N ALA A 37 4.58 -8.33 2.78
CA ALA A 37 4.83 -7.80 1.45
C ALA A 37 3.69 -8.11 0.48
N GLN A 38 3.09 -9.30 0.56
CA GLN A 38 1.93 -9.64 -0.27
C GLN A 38 0.75 -8.72 0.02
N TYR A 39 0.50 -8.39 1.28
CA TYR A 39 -0.49 -7.40 1.66
C TYR A 39 -0.14 -6.01 1.10
N LEU A 40 1.11 -5.54 1.25
CA LEU A 40 1.52 -4.22 0.71
C LEU A 40 1.29 -4.12 -0.80
N ILE A 41 1.63 -5.16 -1.56
CA ILE A 41 1.42 -5.20 -3.00
C ILE A 41 -0.08 -5.26 -3.34
N ALA A 42 -0.85 -6.10 -2.66
CA ALA A 42 -2.29 -6.19 -2.88
C ALA A 42 -3.01 -4.88 -2.57
N HIS A 43 -2.64 -4.22 -1.48
CA HIS A 43 -3.14 -2.92 -1.08
C HIS A 43 -2.78 -1.85 -2.12
N ALA A 44 -1.51 -1.78 -2.54
CA ALA A 44 -1.07 -0.88 -3.61
C ALA A 44 -1.86 -1.10 -4.91
N ILE A 45 -2.04 -2.33 -5.36
CA ILE A 45 -2.81 -2.66 -6.57
C ILE A 45 -4.26 -2.21 -6.45
N TRP A 46 -4.90 -2.50 -5.31
CA TRP A 46 -6.29 -2.15 -5.05
C TRP A 46 -6.52 -0.63 -5.11
N GLU A 47 -5.69 0.13 -4.39
CA GLU A 47 -5.84 1.59 -4.26
C GLU A 47 -5.47 2.35 -5.53
N SER A 48 -4.41 1.91 -6.21
CA SER A 48 -3.92 2.61 -7.40
C SER A 48 -4.58 2.14 -8.69
N GLY A 49 -5.40 1.09 -8.66
CA GLY A 49 -5.93 0.43 -9.85
C GLY A 49 -4.81 -0.10 -10.73
N TRP A 50 -3.97 -1.00 -10.19
CA TRP A 50 -2.76 -1.51 -10.86
C TRP A 50 -1.77 -0.40 -11.25
N GLY A 51 -1.64 0.63 -10.41
CA GLY A 51 -0.73 1.76 -10.63
C GLY A 51 -1.17 2.72 -11.74
N GLU A 52 -2.38 2.57 -12.28
CA GLU A 52 -2.86 3.38 -13.40
C GLU A 52 -3.34 4.77 -12.98
N SER A 53 -3.67 4.98 -11.70
CA SER A 53 -4.15 6.27 -11.19
C SER A 53 -3.15 7.40 -11.42
N SER A 54 -3.67 8.62 -11.62
CA SER A 54 -2.83 9.82 -11.74
C SER A 54 -1.99 10.05 -10.48
N ILE A 55 -2.53 9.75 -9.29
CA ILE A 55 -1.78 9.87 -8.03
C ILE A 55 -0.58 8.90 -8.02
N SER A 56 -0.77 7.67 -8.49
CA SER A 56 0.35 6.73 -8.64
C SER A 56 1.40 7.26 -9.62
N LYS A 57 0.99 7.65 -10.83
CA LYS A 57 1.91 8.02 -11.92
C LYS A 57 2.67 9.32 -11.68
N TYR A 58 2.01 10.35 -11.14
CA TYR A 58 2.60 11.69 -11.00
C TYR A 58 3.16 11.97 -9.60
N LYS A 59 2.85 11.13 -8.61
CA LYS A 59 3.27 11.35 -7.21
C LYS A 59 3.96 10.13 -6.58
N HIS A 60 4.16 9.06 -7.35
CA HIS A 60 4.68 7.77 -6.87
C HIS A 60 3.93 7.24 -5.64
N ASN A 61 2.64 7.55 -5.55
CA ASN A 61 1.81 7.25 -4.39
C ASN A 61 0.79 6.17 -4.75
N LEU A 62 1.15 4.92 -4.48
CA LEU A 62 0.37 3.73 -4.81
C LEU A 62 -0.85 3.50 -3.90
N PHE A 63 -0.92 4.22 -2.77
CA PHE A 63 -1.89 3.95 -1.72
C PHE A 63 -2.93 5.07 -1.59
N GLY A 64 -2.85 6.10 -2.45
CA GLY A 64 -3.69 7.30 -2.30
C GLY A 64 -3.43 8.03 -0.98
N TYR A 65 -2.26 7.87 -0.35
CA TYR A 65 -2.02 8.38 0.99
C TYR A 65 -2.12 9.92 1.01
N GLY A 66 -2.95 10.46 1.91
CA GLY A 66 -3.25 11.89 2.01
C GLY A 66 -4.25 12.41 0.97
N ALA A 67 -4.84 11.55 0.14
CA ALA A 67 -5.91 11.94 -0.76
C ALA A 67 -7.21 12.14 0.04
N TYR A 68 -7.76 13.35 0.02
CA TYR A 68 -9.05 13.68 0.64
C TYR A 68 -10.15 13.78 -0.42
N ASP A 69 -11.38 13.37 -0.11
CA ASP A 69 -12.51 13.33 -1.06
C ASP A 69 -12.71 14.63 -1.86
N ALA A 70 -12.62 15.78 -1.18
CA ALA A 70 -12.83 17.08 -1.81
C ALA A 70 -11.73 17.48 -2.81
N ASN A 71 -10.51 16.93 -2.67
CA ASN A 71 -9.38 17.30 -3.51
C ASN A 71 -8.30 16.19 -3.52
N PRO A 72 -8.62 15.00 -4.09
CA PRO A 72 -7.83 13.81 -3.87
C PRO A 72 -6.41 13.94 -4.41
N PHE A 73 -6.25 14.49 -5.62
CA PHE A 73 -4.94 14.64 -6.24
C PHE A 73 -4.06 15.67 -5.51
N ASN A 74 -4.58 16.86 -5.20
CA ASN A 74 -3.75 17.91 -4.57
C ASN A 74 -3.48 17.65 -3.09
N GLY A 75 -4.33 16.88 -2.40
CA GLY A 75 -4.09 16.42 -1.04
C GLY A 75 -3.06 15.29 -0.97
N ALA A 76 -3.07 14.39 -1.96
CA ALA A 76 -2.20 13.22 -1.97
C ALA A 76 -0.73 13.59 -1.87
N TYR A 77 -0.01 12.85 -1.04
CA TYR A 77 1.41 13.04 -0.83
C TYR A 77 2.19 12.75 -2.11
N TYR A 78 3.22 13.54 -2.34
CA TYR A 78 4.26 13.29 -3.33
C TYR A 78 5.40 12.51 -2.67
N PHE A 79 5.74 11.37 -3.24
CA PHE A 79 6.93 10.62 -2.90
C PHE A 79 7.96 10.74 -4.04
N PRO A 80 9.26 10.92 -3.72
CA PRO A 80 10.30 10.97 -4.75
C PRO A 80 10.40 9.69 -5.58
N THR A 81 10.12 8.53 -4.98
CA THR A 81 10.12 7.21 -5.64
C THR A 81 9.01 6.33 -5.07
N TYR A 82 8.69 5.22 -5.75
CA TYR A 82 7.73 4.25 -5.22
C TYR A 82 8.24 3.59 -3.95
N GLN A 83 9.55 3.33 -3.86
CA GLN A 83 10.17 2.81 -2.64
C GLN A 83 9.86 3.69 -1.42
N GLU A 84 10.03 5.01 -1.55
CA GLU A 84 9.79 5.95 -0.44
C GLU A 84 8.33 5.93 0.02
N GLY A 85 7.39 5.87 -0.93
CA GLY A 85 5.96 5.74 -0.62
C GLY A 85 5.63 4.42 0.08
N ILE A 86 6.17 3.30 -0.41
CA ILE A 86 5.96 1.98 0.18
C ILE A 86 6.52 1.92 1.61
N TYR A 87 7.73 2.44 1.84
CA TYR A 87 8.33 2.43 3.18
C TYR A 87 7.56 3.33 4.14
N TYR A 88 7.14 4.50 3.68
CA TYR A 88 6.35 5.41 4.51
C TYR A 88 5.01 4.79 4.90
N VAL A 89 4.27 4.24 3.93
CA VAL A 89 2.98 3.62 4.20
C VAL A 89 3.13 2.37 5.05
N ALA A 90 4.13 1.51 4.80
CA ALA A 90 4.39 0.33 5.64
C ALA A 90 4.63 0.72 7.11
N TYR A 91 5.46 1.74 7.35
CA TYR A 91 5.66 2.27 8.70
C TYR A 91 4.34 2.79 9.32
N LYS A 92 3.52 3.53 8.56
CA LYS A 92 2.22 4.02 9.04
C LYS A 92 1.23 2.89 9.31
N ILE A 93 1.21 1.83 8.50
CA ILE A 93 0.38 0.65 8.75
C ILE A 93 0.80 -0.02 10.05
N ARG A 94 2.09 -0.35 10.20
CA ARG A 94 2.63 -0.96 11.41
C ARG A 94 2.29 -0.13 12.65
N SER A 95 2.74 1.12 12.68
CA SER A 95 2.65 1.98 13.87
C SER A 95 1.23 2.43 14.22
N ASN A 96 0.34 2.58 13.23
CA ASN A 96 -1.00 3.08 13.51
C ASN A 96 -2.03 1.97 13.71
N TYR A 97 -1.91 0.85 13.01
CA TYR A 97 -3.01 -0.11 12.89
C TYR A 97 -2.69 -1.51 13.42
N LEU A 98 -1.43 -1.93 13.39
CA LEU A 98 -1.05 -3.31 13.75
C LEU A 98 -0.54 -3.44 15.19
N GLU A 99 0.03 -2.38 15.75
CA GLU A 99 0.44 -2.34 17.16
C GLU A 99 -0.75 -1.97 18.05
N GLU A 100 -0.95 -2.67 19.18
CA GLU A 100 -2.10 -2.47 20.08
C GLU A 100 -2.20 -1.04 20.64
N ASN A 101 -1.06 -0.36 20.79
CA ASN A 101 -1.00 1.03 21.23
C ASN A 101 -1.10 2.04 20.08
N GLY A 102 -1.27 1.56 18.84
CA GLY A 102 -1.45 2.39 17.66
C GLY A 102 -2.78 3.15 17.72
N PRO A 103 -2.83 4.41 17.27
CA PRO A 103 -4.04 5.23 17.34
C PRO A 103 -5.26 4.66 16.61
N TYR A 104 -5.07 3.74 15.67
CA TYR A 104 -6.11 3.14 14.84
C TYR A 104 -6.13 1.61 14.96
N TYR A 105 -5.56 1.05 16.02
CA TYR A 105 -5.72 -0.36 16.30
C TYR A 105 -7.18 -0.66 16.69
N TRP A 106 -7.75 -1.70 16.10
CA TRP A 106 -9.11 -2.12 16.41
C TRP A 106 -9.22 -3.64 16.50
N LYS A 107 -9.26 -4.15 17.75
CA LYS A 107 -9.45 -5.56 18.13
C LYS A 107 -8.39 -6.56 17.67
N SER A 108 -7.87 -6.45 16.45
CA SER A 108 -6.86 -7.35 15.89
C SER A 108 -6.06 -6.69 14.75
N PRO A 109 -4.80 -7.10 14.53
CA PRO A 109 -3.95 -6.60 13.44
C PRO A 109 -4.28 -7.28 12.10
N THR A 110 -5.56 -7.22 11.70
CA THR A 110 -6.08 -7.87 10.48
C THR A 110 -6.65 -6.84 9.52
N LEU A 111 -6.89 -7.22 8.26
CA LEU A 111 -7.59 -6.35 7.30
C LEU A 111 -8.95 -5.88 7.81
N GLU A 112 -9.68 -6.73 8.55
CA GLU A 112 -10.96 -6.36 9.15
C GLU A 112 -10.79 -5.33 10.28
N GLY A 113 -9.79 -5.53 11.15
CA GLY A 113 -9.44 -4.56 12.18
C GLY A 113 -9.06 -3.20 11.56
N MET A 114 -8.19 -3.23 10.56
CA MET A 114 -7.79 -2.04 9.81
C MET A 114 -8.98 -1.32 9.16
N ASN A 115 -9.89 -2.07 8.54
CA ASN A 115 -10.99 -1.47 7.78
C ASN A 115 -11.86 -0.55 8.64
N HIS A 116 -11.94 -0.81 9.95
CA HIS A 116 -12.72 0.03 10.86
C HIS A 116 -12.34 1.51 10.82
N TYR A 117 -11.05 1.83 10.63
CA TYR A 117 -10.53 3.20 10.57
C TYR A 117 -9.93 3.58 9.22
N TYR A 118 -9.47 2.62 8.42
CA TYR A 118 -8.74 2.90 7.18
C TYR A 118 -9.67 3.39 6.06
N ALA A 119 -10.86 2.80 5.92
CA ALA A 119 -11.77 3.10 4.83
C ALA A 119 -13.22 3.09 5.31
N THR A 120 -14.05 3.95 4.71
CA THR A 120 -15.51 3.94 4.91
C THR A 120 -16.18 2.82 4.11
N ASP A 121 -15.47 2.22 3.14
CA ASP A 121 -15.97 1.09 2.35
C ASP A 121 -15.87 -0.22 3.15
N ASN A 122 -17.02 -0.74 3.56
CA ASN A 122 -17.11 -2.03 4.26
C ASN A 122 -16.53 -3.21 3.47
N ASN A 123 -16.37 -3.10 2.14
CA ASN A 123 -15.79 -4.15 1.29
C ASN A 123 -14.28 -4.00 1.03
N TRP A 124 -13.63 -2.96 1.57
CA TRP A 124 -12.20 -2.72 1.34
C TRP A 124 -11.32 -3.92 1.75
N SER A 125 -11.58 -4.50 2.93
CA SER A 125 -10.85 -5.68 3.41
C SER A 125 -10.99 -6.89 2.47
N ASN A 126 -12.22 -7.16 2.02
CA ASN A 126 -12.53 -8.23 1.07
C ASN A 126 -11.88 -8.00 -0.30
N GLY A 127 -11.84 -6.74 -0.75
CA GLY A 127 -11.20 -6.34 -1.99
C GLY A 127 -9.70 -6.67 -1.99
N ILE A 128 -8.99 -6.22 -0.95
CA ILE A 128 -7.56 -6.50 -0.78
C ILE A 128 -7.31 -8.00 -0.63
N ALA A 129 -8.10 -8.72 0.18
CA ALA A 129 -7.97 -10.16 0.34
C ALA A 129 -8.15 -10.91 -1.00
N GLY A 130 -9.07 -10.44 -1.85
CA GLY A 130 -9.26 -10.95 -3.21
C GLY A 130 -8.01 -10.76 -4.09
N VAL A 131 -7.37 -9.59 -4.03
CA VAL A 131 -6.11 -9.33 -4.74
C VAL A 131 -4.98 -10.19 -4.18
N MET A 132 -4.84 -10.31 -2.85
CA MET A 132 -3.85 -11.18 -2.22
C MET A 132 -3.99 -12.62 -2.74
N LYS A 133 -5.21 -13.16 -2.75
CA LYS A 133 -5.50 -14.52 -3.26
C LYS A 133 -5.10 -14.69 -4.72
N SER A 134 -5.20 -13.63 -5.55
CA SER A 134 -4.78 -13.67 -6.94
C SER A 134 -3.25 -13.65 -7.13
N ILE A 135 -2.51 -13.06 -6.20
CA ILE A 135 -1.03 -13.05 -6.19
C ILE A 135 -0.50 -14.41 -5.74
N LYS A 136 -0.96 -14.87 -4.57
CA LYS A 136 -0.58 -16.16 -3.99
C LYS A 136 -1.77 -16.68 -3.17
N PRO A 137 -2.38 -17.82 -3.55
CA PRO A 137 -3.47 -18.41 -2.79
C PRO A 137 -3.10 -18.65 -1.32
N PHE A 138 -4.08 -18.44 -0.43
CA PHE A 138 -3.89 -18.68 0.99
C PHE A 138 -3.59 -20.17 1.25
N ASN A 139 -2.57 -20.42 2.05
CA ASN A 139 -2.17 -21.75 2.48
C ASN A 139 -1.87 -21.68 3.99
N THR A 140 -2.71 -22.33 4.78
CA THR A 140 -2.66 -22.23 6.24
C THR A 140 -1.33 -22.74 6.80
N ASP A 141 -0.79 -23.84 6.29
CA ASP A 141 0.46 -24.44 6.80
C ASP A 141 1.67 -23.54 6.52
N TYR A 142 1.68 -22.91 5.35
CA TYR A 142 2.71 -21.94 4.99
C TYR A 142 2.69 -20.74 5.95
N TYR A 143 1.51 -20.13 6.19
CA TYR A 143 1.45 -18.95 7.06
C TYR A 143 1.61 -19.30 8.54
N ALA A 144 1.14 -20.46 8.99
CA ALA A 144 1.34 -20.94 10.35
C ALA A 144 2.82 -21.26 10.66
N SER A 145 3.63 -21.54 9.64
CA SER A 145 5.08 -21.78 9.78
C SER A 145 5.95 -20.54 9.58
N GLN A 146 5.38 -19.40 9.18
CA GLN A 146 6.17 -18.17 9.09
C GLN A 146 6.41 -17.60 10.49
N PRO A 147 7.63 -17.10 10.78
CA PRO A 147 7.90 -16.42 12.04
C PRO A 147 7.06 -15.13 12.12
N GLU A 148 6.61 -14.80 13.32
CA GLU A 148 6.00 -13.50 13.57
C GLU A 148 7.07 -12.42 13.45
N MET A 149 6.84 -11.46 12.55
CA MET A 149 7.77 -10.36 12.31
C MET A 149 7.41 -9.20 13.23
N ILE A 150 8.08 -9.10 14.37
CA ILE A 150 7.94 -7.97 15.30
C ILE A 150 9.01 -6.92 14.95
N THR A 151 8.76 -6.08 13.95
CA THR A 151 9.65 -4.95 13.65
C THR A 151 8.91 -3.63 13.59
N SER A 152 9.50 -2.60 14.21
CA SER A 152 8.94 -1.26 14.37
C SER A 152 10.03 -0.18 14.21
N SER A 153 10.85 -0.32 13.17
CA SER A 153 11.84 0.70 12.82
C SER A 153 11.15 2.03 12.55
N VAL A 154 11.62 3.11 13.17
CA VAL A 154 11.01 4.44 12.99
C VAL A 154 11.36 5.00 11.62
N ASN A 155 10.37 5.56 10.92
CA ASN A 155 10.59 6.37 9.72
C ASN A 155 10.31 7.85 10.02
N ASN A 156 11.36 8.66 10.08
CA ASN A 156 11.28 10.10 10.39
C ASN A 156 11.14 10.98 9.15
N LYS A 157 11.05 10.40 7.94
CA LYS A 157 10.91 11.17 6.71
C LYS A 157 9.55 11.86 6.67
N LYS A 158 9.55 13.10 6.19
CA LYS A 158 8.36 13.93 6.01
C LYS A 158 8.16 14.18 4.52
N TYR A 159 6.90 14.08 4.10
CA TYR A 159 6.49 14.34 2.72
C TYR A 159 5.35 15.36 2.72
N GLY A 160 5.25 16.12 1.65
CA GLY A 160 4.15 17.04 1.38
C GLY A 160 3.43 16.65 0.10
N SER A 161 2.38 17.38 -0.26
CA SER A 161 1.60 17.09 -1.45
C SER A 161 2.09 17.78 -2.72
N ALA A 162 2.97 18.79 -2.62
CA ALA A 162 3.45 19.53 -3.78
C ALA A 162 4.36 18.66 -4.67
N ILE A 163 4.08 18.64 -5.98
CA ILE A 163 4.98 18.07 -6.99
C ILE A 163 6.11 19.08 -7.25
N PRO A 164 7.39 18.71 -7.02
CA PRO A 164 8.53 19.60 -7.24
C PRO A 164 8.58 20.16 -8.67
N VAL A 165 9.16 21.35 -8.83
CA VAL A 165 9.40 21.96 -10.14
C VAL A 165 10.27 21.03 -10.99
N GLY A 166 9.90 20.86 -12.26
CA GLY A 166 10.61 19.98 -13.21
C GLY A 166 10.15 18.52 -13.21
N GLN A 167 9.24 18.12 -12.32
CA GLN A 167 8.62 16.80 -12.35
C GLN A 167 7.36 16.79 -13.25
N PRO A 168 7.01 15.64 -13.86
CA PRO A 168 5.78 15.49 -14.63
C PRO A 168 4.54 15.91 -13.85
N ARG A 169 3.59 16.56 -14.53
CA ARG A 169 2.29 16.96 -13.98
C ARG A 169 1.16 16.40 -14.85
N PRO A 170 -0.04 16.20 -14.28
CA PRO A 170 -1.23 15.84 -15.05
C PRO A 170 -1.56 16.84 -16.15
#